data_AF-A0A1C1YXI0-F1
#
_entry.id   AF-A0A1C1YXI0-F1
#
_cell.length_a   1.000
_cell.length_b   1.000
_cell.length_c   1.000
_cell.angle_alpha   90.00
_cell.angle_beta   90.00
_cell.angle_gamma   90.00
#
_symmetry.space_group_name_H-M   'P 1'
#
loop_
_entity.id
_entity.type
_entity.pdbx_description
1 polymer ?
#
loop_
_entity_poly.entity_id
_entity_poly.type
_entity_poly.pdbx_seq_one_letter_code
_entity_poly.pdbx_strand_id
1 'polypeptide(L)' 'MAKNIFAKGQQVSLQSRVGLSPRTPSEFTVLMRLPDNLGRPQYRIRNEEHGHERVEQGSNLELIESAKHP' A
#
# COMPACT_ATOMS: atom_id res chain seq x y z
N MET A 1 -1.16 -18.65 1.07
CA MET A 1 -1.36 -17.20 1.24
C MET A 1 -0.06 -16.53 0.83
N ALA A 2 0.02 -16.00 -0.39
CA ALA A 2 1.25 -15.35 -0.85
C ALA A 2 1.54 -14.14 0.06
N LYS A 3 2.69 -14.16 0.74
CA LYS A 3 3.22 -12.96 1.39
C LYS A 3 3.68 -12.04 0.27
N ASN A 4 2.79 -11.20 -0.25
CA ASN A 4 3.19 -10.19 -1.22
C ASN A 4 4.12 -9.21 -0.51
N ILE A 5 5.41 -9.29 -0.80
CA ILE A 5 6.40 -8.34 -0.32
C ILE A 5 6.43 -7.20 -1.33
N PHE A 6 5.98 -6.02 -0.91
CA PHE A 6 6.01 -4.84 -1.76
C PHE A 6 7.38 -4.15 -1.73
N ALA A 7 7.80 -3.61 -2.87
CA ALA A 7 9.03 -2.87 -3.06
C ALA A 7 8.74 -1.36 -3.17
N LYS A 8 9.76 -0.53 -2.86
CA LYS A 8 9.67 0.92 -3.03
C LYS A 8 9.34 1.28 -4.48
N GLY A 9 8.42 2.21 -4.68
CA GLY A 9 7.97 2.70 -5.99
C GLY A 9 6.80 1.90 -6.59
N GLN A 10 6.41 0.76 -6.00
CA GLN A 10 5.22 0.05 -6.46
C GLN A 10 3.95 0.81 -6.09
N GLN A 11 2.98 0.85 -7.01
CA GLN A 11 1.64 1.35 -6.75
C GLN A 11 0.79 0.26 -6.11
N VAL A 12 0.09 0.63 -5.04
CA VAL A 12 -0.78 -0.26 -4.28
C VAL A 12 -2.12 0.41 -3.99
N SER A 13 -3.16 -0.41 -3.87
CA SER A 13 -4.46 -0.03 -3.35
C SER A 13 -4.68 -0.66 -1.97
N LEU A 14 -5.73 -0.19 -1.29
CA LEU A 14 -6.18 -0.77 -0.02
C LEU A 14 -7.26 -1.82 -0.27
N GLN A 15 -7.06 -3.05 0.20
CA GLN A 15 -8.06 -4.13 0.10
C GLN A 15 -9.31 -3.79 0.90
N SER A 16 -9.14 -3.33 2.14
CA SER A 16 -10.21 -2.86 3.02
C SER A 16 -10.06 -1.38 3.33
N ARG A 17 -11.17 -0.67 3.21
CA ARG A 17 -11.28 0.79 3.45
C ARG A 17 -12.24 1.12 4.59
N VAL A 18 -12.64 0.12 5.38
CA VAL A 18 -13.54 0.30 6.52
C VAL A 18 -12.92 1.29 7.52
N GLY A 19 -13.72 2.27 7.97
CA GLY A 19 -13.28 3.31 8.90
C GLY A 19 -12.45 4.44 8.27
N LEU A 20 -12.24 4.41 6.95
CA LEU A 20 -11.60 5.52 6.24
C LEU A 20 -12.63 6.55 5.77
N SER A 21 -12.18 7.80 5.73
CA SER A 21 -12.96 8.87 5.10
C SER A 21 -13.18 8.55 3.61
N PRO A 22 -14.35 8.88 3.03
CA PRO A 22 -14.55 8.82 1.58
C PRO A 22 -13.52 9.63 0.78
N ARG A 23 -12.91 10.66 1.41
CA ARG A 23 -11.85 11.49 0.81
C ARG A 23 -10.46 10.86 0.89
N THR A 24 -10.31 9.71 1.55
CA THR A 24 -9.02 9.03 1.56
C THR A 24 -8.69 8.54 0.15
N PRO A 25 -7.47 8.77 -0.36
CA PRO A 25 -7.12 8.33 -1.71
C PRO A 25 -7.26 6.81 -1.91
N SER A 26 -7.49 6.37 -3.14
CA SER A 26 -7.60 4.96 -3.52
C SER A 26 -6.25 4.30 -3.77
N GLU A 27 -5.28 5.08 -4.25
CA GLU A 27 -3.98 4.60 -4.73
C GLU A 27 -2.83 5.27 -3.99
N PHE A 28 -1.79 4.49 -3.74
CA PHE A 28 -0.60 4.92 -3.01
C PHE A 28 0.66 4.31 -3.62
N THR A 29 1.77 5.02 -3.54
CA THR A 29 3.11 4.54 -3.83
C THR A 29 3.75 4.01 -2.55
N VAL A 30 4.38 2.84 -2.61
CA VAL A 30 5.18 2.32 -1.50
C VAL A 30 6.47 3.12 -1.36
N LEU A 31 6.69 3.73 -0.19
CA LEU A 31 7.93 4.46 0.09
C LEU A 31 8.99 3.54 0.70
N MET A 32 8.60 2.71 1.67
CA MET A 32 9.49 1.77 2.34
C MET A 32 8.73 0.71 3.12
N ARG A 33 9.36 -0.44 3.29
CA ARG A 33 8.97 -1.44 4.29
C ARG A 33 9.53 -1.02 5.66
N LEU A 34 8.71 -1.09 6.70
CA LEU A 34 9.13 -0.85 8.07
C LEU A 34 9.71 -2.13 8.69
N PRO A 35 10.54 -2.03 9.75
CA PRO A 35 11.03 -3.21 10.48
C PRO A 35 9.85 -4.09 10.94
N ASP A 36 9.94 -5.40 10.66
CA ASP A 36 8.89 -6.34 11.01
C ASP A 36 8.80 -6.48 12.54
N ASN A 37 7.71 -5.96 13.13
CA ASN A 37 7.31 -6.34 14.47
C ASN A 37 6.31 -7.50 14.36
N LEU A 38 6.69 -8.66 14.89
CA LEU A 38 5.79 -9.82 15.07
C LEU A 38 5.34 -10.49 13.76
N GLY A 39 6.16 -10.44 12.70
CA GLY A 39 5.90 -11.12 11.43
C GLY A 39 4.75 -10.54 10.60
N ARG A 40 4.28 -9.34 10.96
CA ARG A 40 3.29 -8.56 10.19
C ARG A 40 4.00 -7.41 9.48
N PRO A 41 4.35 -7.56 8.19
CA PRO A 41 5.06 -6.51 7.48
C PRO A 41 4.18 -5.26 7.37
N GLN A 42 4.77 -4.11 7.65
CA GLN A 42 4.12 -2.81 7.50
C GLN A 42 4.88 -1.98 6.47
N TYR A 43 4.15 -1.11 5.79
CA TYR A 43 4.67 -0.29 4.72
C TYR A 43 4.25 1.15 4.95
N ARG A 44 5.19 2.07 4.77
CA ARG A 44 4.87 3.49 4.60
C ARG A 44 4.51 3.71 3.15
N ILE A 45 3.31 4.21 2.89
CA ILE A 45 2.78 4.46 1.55
C ILE A 45 2.34 5.93 1.45
N ARG A 46 2.41 6.48 0.24
CA ARG A 46 2.10 7.89 -0.04
C ARG A 46 1.19 8.01 -1.25
N ASN A 47 0.14 8.80 -1.13
CA ASN A 47 -0.59 9.25 -2.31
C ASN A 47 0.12 10.48 -2.87
N GLU A 48 0.51 10.42 -4.15
CA GLU A 48 1.29 11.49 -4.79
C GLU A 48 0.45 12.76 -5.01
N GLU A 49 -0.83 12.62 -5.35
CA GLU A 49 -1.74 13.73 -5.68
C GLU A 49 -1.96 14.68 -4.49
N HIS A 50 -2.24 14.12 -3.31
CA HIS A 50 -2.55 14.89 -2.11
C HIS A 50 -1.39 14.93 -1.09
N GLY A 51 -0.27 14.26 -1.38
CA GLY A 51 0.87 14.14 -0.47
C GLY A 51 0.54 13.39 0.84
N HIS A 52 -0.56 12.64 0.88
CA HIS A 52 -1.00 11.94 2.07
C HIS A 52 -0.18 10.68 2.31
N GLU A 53 0.48 10.60 3.47
CA GLU A 53 1.24 9.44 3.87
C GLU A 53 0.53 8.65 4.97
N ARG A 54 0.67 7.32 4.93
CA ARG A 54 0.17 6.43 5.96
C ARG A 54 1.03 5.20 6.12
N VAL A 55 0.89 4.54 7.26
CA VAL A 55 1.43 3.20 7.49
C VAL A 55 0.30 2.20 7.37
N GLU A 56 0.53 1.14 6.60
CA GLU A 56 -0.47 0.10 6.37
C GLU A 56 0.16 -1.30 6.46
N GLN A 57 -0.62 -2.29 6.88
CA GLN A 57 -0.17 -3.68 6.91
C GLN A 57 -0.14 -4.24 5.50
N GLY A 58 0.90 -5.02 5.16
CA GLY A 58 1.00 -5.66 3.85
C GLY A 58 -0.20 -6.55 3.51
N SER A 59 -0.88 -7.11 4.51
CA SER A 59 -2.10 -7.89 4.32
C SER A 59 -3.32 -7.07 3.87
N ASN A 60 -3.29 -5.74 4.01
CA ASN A 60 -4.34 -4.84 3.54
C ASN A 60 -3.95 -4.13 2.24
N LEU A 61 -2.81 -4.49 1.64
CA LEU A 61 -2.33 -3.90 0.39
C LEU A 61 -2.54 -4.87 -0.77
N GLU A 62 -2.88 -4.31 -1.92
CA GLU A 62 -2.94 -5.04 -3.19
C GLU A 62 -2.10 -4.29 -4.22
N LEU A 63 -1.32 -5.03 -5.02
CA LEU A 63 -0.52 -4.42 -6.08
C LEU A 63 -1.46 -3.94 -7.16
N ILE A 64 -1.37 -2.67 -7.54
CA ILE A 64 -2.00 -2.19 -8.76
C ILE A 64 -1.05 -2.62 -9.87
N GLU A 65 -1.32 -3.78 -10.47
CA GLU A 65 -0.63 -4.16 -11.70
C GLU A 65 -0.93 -3.04 -12.72
N SER A 66 0.09 -2.24 -13.07
CA SER A 66 0.03 -1.52 -14.33
C SER A 66 -0.18 -2.61 -15.38
N ALA A 67 -1.37 -2.65 -15.98
CA ALA A 67 -1.68 -3.57 -17.05
C ALA A 67 -0.47 -3.58 -17.99
N LYS A 68 0.28 -4.69 -18.01
CA LYS A 68 1.28 -4.92 -19.05
C LYS A 68 0.46 -5.00 -20.33
N HIS A 69 0.37 -3.88 -21.04
CA HIS A 69 -0.15 -3.89 -22.38
C HIS A 69 0.81 -4.79 -23.18
N PRO A 70 0.32 -5.91 -23.77
CA PRO A 70 1.13 -6.72 -24.68
C PRO A 70 1.53 -5.91 -25.92
#